data_AF-A0AAV3JP40-F1
#
_entry.id   AF-A0AAV3JP40-F1
#
_cell.length_a   1.000
_cell.length_b   1.000
_cell.length_c   1.000
_cell.angle_alpha   90.00
_cell.angle_beta   90.00
_cell.angle_gamma   90.00
#
_symmetry.space_group_name_H-M   'P 1'
#
loop_
_entity.id
_entity.type
_entity.pdbx_description
1 polymer ?
#
loop_
_entity_poly.entity_id
_entity_poly.type
_entity_poly.pdbx_seq_one_letter_code
_entity_poly.pdbx_strand_id
1 'polypeptide(L)'
;MKKSNDNNALARSQRELFVGIRDFIVFKFKRMVVFNGVRDFTKMRFLSIELEKCENIKDLEKLCHTIYNQGTKHILMMRVLFLFFDYFCKHLKVKRLRLLNEEMLVNFLFELAKQRKINSMAKYVMYIRQFFDYLDRTKHYEFCFSLKNIAFAKHKDNLPKHLNSKDLKSFIYTLINYRTRSNYEKRNKCILLLIILGGLRKSEVFNLELRNIVLEKEHYILLIKGKNNKERKAFIKREMLEKSLDEWLGDSKRLSSFNGRFVFKKSLSNYTQKHCSISNFVLKIFMLSGIENFKQYGTGLHLFRHSFATLVYAKSRDIVLTSRALWHQSLSSTKIYIHTAQEYNKQVASIFDNLLSG
;
A
#
# COMPACT_ATOMS: atom_id res chain seq x y z
N MET A 1 -26.40 -37.25 -14.31
CA MET A 1 -27.46 -36.22 -14.27
C MET A 1 -27.79 -35.89 -12.83
N LYS A 2 -27.43 -34.68 -12.38
CA LYS A 2 -28.07 -33.94 -11.28
C LYS A 2 -27.66 -32.48 -11.47
N LYS A 3 -28.43 -31.77 -12.31
CA LYS A 3 -28.40 -30.30 -12.35
C LYS A 3 -28.92 -29.84 -10.99
N SER A 4 -28.07 -29.28 -10.14
CA SER A 4 -28.53 -28.61 -8.93
C SER A 4 -29.21 -27.31 -9.36
N ASN A 5 -30.54 -27.37 -9.45
CA ASN A 5 -31.42 -26.21 -9.53
C ASN A 5 -31.22 -25.34 -8.29
N ASP A 6 -30.41 -24.30 -8.42
CA ASP A 6 -30.42 -23.13 -7.52
C ASP A 6 -30.85 -21.91 -8.32
N ASN A 7 -31.96 -22.04 -9.07
CA ASN A 7 -32.67 -20.90 -9.65
C ASN A 7 -33.70 -20.39 -8.65
N ASN A 8 -33.23 -19.83 -7.53
CA ASN A 8 -34.06 -18.89 -6.79
C ASN A 8 -34.09 -17.60 -7.61
N ALA A 9 -35.19 -17.35 -8.31
CA ALA A 9 -35.37 -16.14 -9.10
C ALA A 9 -35.20 -14.92 -8.18
N LEU A 10 -34.11 -14.17 -8.36
CA LEU A 10 -33.81 -12.98 -7.56
C LEU A 10 -35.02 -12.03 -7.58
N ALA A 11 -35.40 -11.54 -6.40
CA ALA A 11 -36.43 -10.52 -6.28
C ALA A 11 -36.02 -9.27 -7.07
N ARG A 12 -36.99 -8.46 -7.49
CA ARG A 12 -36.74 -7.26 -8.30
C ARG A 12 -35.65 -6.35 -7.70
N SER A 13 -35.74 -6.06 -6.40
CA SER A 13 -34.77 -5.22 -5.69
C SER A 13 -33.37 -5.86 -5.61
N GLN A 14 -33.29 -7.19 -5.52
CA GLN A 14 -32.02 -7.91 -5.55
C GLN A 14 -31.39 -7.83 -6.94
N ARG A 15 -32.18 -7.93 -8.02
CA ARG A 15 -31.70 -7.70 -9.39
C ARG A 15 -31.23 -6.26 -9.59
N GLU A 16 -31.97 -5.28 -9.10
CA GLU A 16 -31.58 -3.86 -9.13
C GLU A 16 -30.24 -3.65 -8.41
N LEU A 17 -30.04 -4.29 -7.25
CA LEU A 17 -28.78 -4.22 -6.50
C LEU A 17 -27.62 -4.89 -7.24
N PHE A 18 -27.83 -6.08 -7.79
CA PHE A 18 -26.82 -6.77 -8.58
C PHE A 18 -26.36 -5.92 -9.78
N VAL A 19 -27.31 -5.43 -10.57
CA VAL A 19 -27.02 -4.57 -11.73
C VAL A 19 -26.29 -3.31 -11.30
N GLY A 20 -26.73 -2.68 -10.21
CA GLY A 20 -26.04 -1.52 -9.64
C GLY A 20 -24.58 -1.82 -9.28
N ILE A 21 -24.33 -2.92 -8.56
CA ILE A 21 -22.98 -3.33 -8.16
C ILE A 21 -22.10 -3.59 -9.39
N ARG A 22 -22.60 -4.33 -10.37
CA ARG A 22 -21.89 -4.61 -11.63
C ARG A 22 -21.53 -3.32 -12.36
N ASP A 23 -22.52 -2.45 -12.60
CA ASP A 23 -22.33 -1.20 -13.34
C ASP A 23 -21.33 -0.27 -12.61
N PHE A 24 -21.37 -0.22 -11.27
CA PHE A 24 -20.40 0.52 -10.47
C PHE A 24 -18.99 -0.03 -10.56
N ILE A 25 -18.83 -1.36 -10.51
CA ILE A 25 -17.53 -2.01 -10.65
C ILE A 25 -16.95 -1.74 -12.04
N VAL A 26 -17.76 -1.84 -13.10
CA VAL A 26 -17.37 -1.50 -14.47
C VAL A 26 -16.95 -0.03 -14.56
N PHE A 27 -17.73 0.89 -14.00
CA PHE A 27 -17.42 2.31 -13.96
C PHE A 27 -16.08 2.59 -13.26
N LYS A 28 -15.86 1.97 -12.10
CA LYS A 28 -14.60 2.12 -11.36
C LYS A 28 -13.43 1.49 -12.12
N PHE A 29 -13.63 0.34 -12.74
CA PHE A 29 -12.63 -0.31 -13.56
C PHE A 29 -12.20 0.60 -14.73
N LYS A 30 -13.16 1.17 -15.47
CA LYS A 30 -12.86 2.09 -16.60
C LYS A 30 -12.15 3.37 -16.15
N ARG A 31 -12.55 3.98 -15.03
CA ARG A 31 -12.00 5.27 -14.58
C ARG A 31 -10.72 5.18 -13.75
N MET A 32 -10.48 4.07 -13.04
CA MET A 32 -9.36 3.95 -12.11
C MET A 32 -8.10 3.36 -12.73
N VAL A 33 -8.13 2.90 -13.97
CA VAL A 33 -6.94 2.37 -14.65
C VAL A 33 -6.05 3.53 -15.11
N VAL A 34 -5.31 4.10 -14.15
CA VAL A 34 -3.95 4.55 -14.44
C VAL A 34 -3.13 3.28 -14.49
N PHE A 35 -2.63 2.94 -15.67
CA PHE A 35 -1.93 1.71 -16.07
C PHE A 35 -0.64 1.35 -15.28
N ASN A 36 -0.48 1.82 -14.04
CA ASN A 36 0.66 1.51 -13.20
C ASN A 36 0.48 0.13 -12.53
N GLY A 37 1.00 -0.91 -13.17
CA GLY A 37 1.11 -2.25 -12.61
C GLY A 37 0.19 -3.32 -13.21
N VAL A 38 -0.53 -2.98 -14.29
CA VAL A 38 -1.26 -3.95 -15.11
C VAL A 38 -0.26 -4.93 -15.73
N ARG A 39 -0.51 -6.23 -15.56
CA ARG A 39 0.39 -7.27 -16.06
C ARG A 39 0.26 -7.50 -17.56
N ASP A 40 -0.97 -7.43 -18.07
CA ASP A 40 -1.33 -7.74 -19.45
C ASP A 40 -2.52 -6.86 -19.86
N PHE A 41 -2.30 -5.95 -20.81
CA PHE A 41 -3.30 -5.00 -21.27
C PHE A 41 -4.39 -5.67 -22.13
N THR A 42 -4.03 -6.69 -22.92
CA THR A 42 -4.95 -7.42 -23.78
C THR A 42 -5.93 -8.22 -22.92
N LYS A 43 -5.41 -8.90 -21.88
CA LYS A 43 -6.25 -9.62 -20.92
C LYS A 43 -7.14 -8.69 -20.11
N MET A 44 -6.68 -7.49 -19.77
CA MET A 44 -7.51 -6.49 -19.09
C MET A 44 -8.66 -5.98 -19.97
N ARG A 45 -8.45 -5.84 -21.28
CA ARG A 45 -9.52 -5.48 -22.22
C ARG A 45 -10.58 -6.57 -22.29
N PHE A 46 -10.17 -7.84 -22.34
CA PHE A 46 -11.08 -8.98 -22.31
C PHE A 46 -11.89 -9.03 -21.00
N LEU A 47 -11.22 -8.90 -19.85
CA LEU A 47 -11.88 -8.87 -18.54
C LEU A 47 -12.90 -7.72 -18.41
N SER A 48 -12.65 -6.57 -19.06
CA SER A 48 -13.63 -5.48 -19.10
C SER A 48 -14.93 -5.88 -19.77
N ILE A 49 -14.85 -6.64 -20.86
CA ILE A 49 -16.02 -7.12 -21.61
C ILE A 49 -16.76 -8.18 -20.81
N GLU A 50 -16.03 -9.09 -20.14
CA GLU A 50 -16.63 -10.11 -19.27
C GLU A 50 -17.36 -9.49 -18.07
N LEU A 51 -16.82 -8.42 -17.47
CA LEU A 51 -17.49 -7.71 -16.38
C LEU A 51 -18.85 -7.15 -16.80
N GLU A 52 -18.94 -6.57 -18.01
CA GLU A 52 -20.18 -5.99 -18.53
C GLU A 52 -21.25 -7.05 -18.81
N LYS A 53 -20.82 -8.22 -19.29
CA LYS A 53 -21.70 -9.35 -19.62
C LYS A 53 -22.04 -10.23 -18.42
N CYS A 54 -21.54 -9.93 -17.23
CA CYS A 54 -21.75 -10.77 -16.07
C CYS A 54 -23.21 -10.73 -15.60
N GLU A 55 -23.80 -11.90 -15.38
CA GLU A 55 -25.21 -12.08 -14.98
C GLU A 55 -25.37 -12.60 -13.54
N ASN A 56 -24.27 -13.00 -12.89
CA ASN A 56 -24.27 -13.60 -11.56
C ASN A 56 -23.27 -12.93 -10.63
N ILE A 57 -23.69 -12.63 -9.39
CA ILE A 57 -22.85 -12.04 -8.35
C ILE A 57 -21.61 -12.88 -8.02
N LYS A 58 -21.72 -14.22 -8.02
CA LYS A 58 -20.60 -15.11 -7.71
C LYS A 58 -19.53 -15.06 -8.80
N ASP A 59 -19.94 -14.98 -10.06
CA ASP A 59 -19.00 -14.88 -11.17
C ASP A 59 -18.39 -13.48 -11.27
N LEU A 60 -19.16 -12.45 -10.92
CA LEU A 60 -18.64 -11.09 -10.78
C LEU A 60 -17.54 -11.01 -9.70
N GLU A 61 -17.73 -11.70 -8.56
CA GLU A 61 -16.72 -11.78 -7.50
C GLU A 61 -15.44 -12.50 -7.98
N LYS A 62 -15.58 -13.62 -8.70
CA LYS A 62 -14.45 -14.34 -9.30
C LYS A 62 -13.69 -13.46 -10.31
N LEU A 63 -14.40 -12.73 -11.17
CA LEU A 63 -13.80 -11.80 -12.13
C LEU A 63 -13.01 -10.71 -11.40
N CYS A 64 -13.55 -10.15 -10.31
CA CYS A 64 -12.84 -9.18 -9.47
C CYS A 64 -11.55 -9.77 -8.88
N HIS A 65 -11.56 -11.03 -8.44
CA HIS A 65 -10.34 -11.73 -8.00
C HIS A 65 -9.31 -11.90 -9.11
N THR A 66 -9.75 -12.22 -10.34
CA THR A 66 -8.87 -12.30 -11.51
C THR A 66 -8.23 -10.95 -11.82
N ILE A 67 -9.02 -9.87 -11.81
CA ILE A 67 -8.55 -8.50 -12.04
C ILE A 67 -7.58 -8.05 -10.95
N TYR A 68 -7.84 -8.38 -9.68
CA TYR A 68 -6.90 -8.14 -8.58
C TYR A 68 -5.54 -8.79 -8.86
N ASN A 69 -5.56 -10.03 -9.38
CA ASN A 69 -4.34 -10.76 -9.72
C ASN A 69 -3.56 -10.16 -10.89
N GLN A 70 -4.22 -9.38 -11.76
CA GLN A 70 -3.60 -8.60 -12.83
C GLN A 70 -3.00 -7.27 -12.37
N GLY A 71 -3.11 -6.92 -11.08
CA GLY A 71 -2.45 -5.76 -10.48
C GLY A 71 -3.39 -4.68 -9.95
N THR A 72 -4.69 -4.77 -10.24
CA THR A 72 -5.69 -3.77 -9.83
C THR A 72 -6.13 -4.01 -8.39
N LYS A 73 -5.26 -3.68 -7.43
CA LYS A 73 -5.47 -3.99 -6.00
C LYS A 73 -6.73 -3.38 -5.38
N HIS A 74 -7.19 -2.26 -5.92
CA HIS A 74 -8.36 -1.54 -5.42
C HIS A 74 -9.67 -2.31 -5.59
N ILE A 75 -9.75 -3.25 -6.54
CA ILE A 75 -10.98 -4.01 -6.78
C ILE A 75 -11.32 -4.95 -5.62
N LEU A 76 -10.31 -5.49 -4.92
CA LEU A 76 -10.51 -6.32 -3.74
C LEU A 76 -11.11 -5.52 -2.57
N MET A 77 -10.90 -4.19 -2.54
CA MET A 77 -11.48 -3.34 -1.51
C MET A 77 -13.00 -3.13 -1.70
N MET A 78 -13.53 -3.40 -2.90
CA MET A 78 -14.97 -3.42 -3.17
C MET A 78 -15.67 -4.70 -2.70
N ARG A 79 -14.94 -5.62 -2.05
CA ARG A 79 -15.51 -6.83 -1.44
C ARG A 79 -16.72 -6.56 -0.55
N VAL A 80 -16.75 -5.38 0.10
CA VAL A 80 -17.89 -4.93 0.91
C VAL A 80 -19.22 -4.96 0.14
N LEU A 81 -19.23 -4.71 -1.17
CA LEU A 81 -20.45 -4.70 -1.97
C LEU A 81 -21.04 -6.11 -2.13
N PHE A 82 -20.19 -7.12 -2.24
CA PHE A 82 -20.61 -8.53 -2.28
C PHE A 82 -21.15 -8.97 -0.92
N LEU A 83 -20.47 -8.56 0.17
CA LEU A 83 -20.96 -8.80 1.53
C LEU A 83 -22.31 -8.11 1.79
N PHE A 84 -22.48 -6.90 1.25
CA PHE A 84 -23.73 -6.17 1.32
C PHE A 84 -24.83 -6.86 0.51
N PHE A 85 -24.52 -7.37 -0.69
CA PHE A 85 -25.46 -8.15 -1.49
C PHE A 85 -25.95 -9.39 -0.75
N ASP A 86 -25.04 -10.16 -0.15
CA ASP A 86 -25.40 -11.34 0.63
C ASP A 86 -26.26 -10.98 1.85
N TYR A 87 -25.91 -9.90 2.56
CA TYR A 87 -26.70 -9.41 3.68
C TYR A 87 -28.09 -8.95 3.23
N PHE A 88 -28.16 -8.20 2.13
CA PHE A 88 -29.40 -7.71 1.55
C PHE A 88 -30.33 -8.86 1.17
N CYS A 89 -29.81 -9.89 0.51
CA CYS A 89 -30.60 -11.06 0.12
C CYS A 89 -31.12 -11.87 1.31
N LYS A 90 -30.37 -11.94 2.41
CA LYS A 90 -30.72 -12.72 3.61
C LYS A 90 -31.64 -11.98 4.58
N HIS A 91 -31.40 -10.70 4.78
CA HIS A 91 -31.97 -9.94 5.90
C HIS A 91 -32.90 -8.81 5.47
N LEU A 92 -32.80 -8.32 4.24
CA LEU A 92 -33.55 -7.13 3.80
C LEU A 92 -34.68 -7.53 2.83
N LYS A 93 -35.92 -7.19 3.23
CA LYS A 93 -37.13 -7.47 2.43
C LYS A 93 -37.72 -6.18 1.85
N VAL A 94 -36.97 -5.53 0.96
CA VAL A 94 -37.45 -4.33 0.24
C VAL A 94 -37.93 -4.66 -1.17
N LYS A 95 -39.03 -4.05 -1.61
CA LYS A 95 -39.62 -4.30 -2.95
C LYS A 95 -38.81 -3.68 -4.08
N ARG A 96 -38.21 -2.50 -3.86
CA ARG A 96 -37.34 -1.77 -4.80
C ARG A 96 -36.11 -1.28 -4.05
N LEU A 97 -34.97 -1.22 -4.73
CA LEU A 97 -33.73 -0.81 -4.10
C LEU A 97 -33.77 0.63 -3.59
N ARG A 98 -34.44 1.55 -4.31
CA ARG A 98 -34.62 2.96 -3.89
C ARG A 98 -35.34 3.16 -2.54
N LEU A 99 -36.00 2.12 -2.03
CA LEU A 99 -36.71 2.17 -0.74
C LEU A 99 -35.80 1.80 0.45
N LEU A 100 -34.52 1.57 0.20
CA LEU A 100 -33.55 1.31 1.25
C LEU A 100 -33.37 2.57 2.10
N ASN A 101 -33.44 2.42 3.43
CA ASN A 101 -33.22 3.52 4.36
C ASN A 101 -31.82 3.45 5.00
N GLU A 102 -31.44 4.52 5.69
CA GLU A 102 -30.12 4.61 6.34
C GLU A 102 -29.91 3.51 7.39
N GLU A 103 -30.92 3.25 8.20
CA GLU A 103 -30.88 2.32 9.32
C GLU A 103 -30.51 0.90 8.87
N MET A 104 -31.09 0.42 7.77
CA MET A 104 -30.78 -0.89 7.18
C MET A 104 -29.29 -1.00 6.79
N LEU A 105 -28.69 0.09 6.31
CA LEU A 105 -27.29 0.12 5.91
C LEU A 105 -26.35 0.25 7.12
N VAL A 106 -26.74 1.02 8.13
CA VAL A 106 -26.02 1.12 9.40
C VAL A 106 -26.00 -0.25 10.11
N ASN A 107 -27.13 -0.96 10.15
CA ASN A 107 -27.23 -2.29 10.74
C ASN A 107 -26.30 -3.30 10.05
N PHE A 108 -26.25 -3.29 8.72
CA PHE A 108 -25.26 -4.08 7.96
C PHE A 108 -23.82 -3.77 8.39
N LEU A 109 -23.46 -2.48 8.45
CA LEU A 109 -22.10 -2.08 8.80
C LEU A 109 -21.75 -2.40 10.25
N PHE A 110 -22.71 -2.35 11.17
CA PHE A 110 -22.53 -2.70 12.58
C PHE A 110 -22.27 -4.21 12.75
N GLU A 111 -23.07 -5.07 12.10
CA GLU A 111 -22.82 -6.50 12.08
C GLU A 111 -21.46 -6.85 11.48
N LEU A 112 -21.08 -6.15 10.41
CA LEU A 112 -19.78 -6.35 9.77
C LEU A 112 -18.61 -5.90 10.67
N ALA A 113 -18.81 -4.86 11.48
CA ALA A 113 -17.79 -4.36 12.41
C ALA A 113 -17.45 -5.36 13.52
N LYS A 114 -18.42 -6.18 13.97
CA LYS A 114 -18.18 -7.23 14.98
C LYS A 114 -17.12 -8.24 14.57
N GLN A 115 -16.95 -8.48 13.26
CA GLN A 115 -16.08 -9.53 12.72
C GLN A 115 -14.83 -8.99 12.00
N ARG A 116 -14.65 -7.67 11.91
CA ARG A 116 -13.62 -7.04 11.07
C ARG A 116 -12.81 -5.99 11.82
N LYS A 117 -11.57 -5.81 11.40
CA LYS A 117 -10.68 -4.76 11.94
C LYS A 117 -11.19 -3.37 11.51
N ILE A 118 -11.03 -2.39 12.40
CA ILE A 118 -11.45 -0.98 12.21
C ILE A 118 -10.89 -0.38 10.89
N ASN A 119 -9.61 -0.64 10.56
CA ASN A 119 -9.00 -0.15 9.31
C ASN A 119 -9.66 -0.70 8.03
N SER A 120 -10.24 -1.90 8.10
CA SER A 120 -11.02 -2.46 7.02
C SER A 120 -12.39 -1.80 6.93
N MET A 121 -13.01 -1.50 8.07
CA MET A 121 -14.31 -0.83 8.14
C MET A 121 -14.30 0.57 7.54
N ALA A 122 -13.29 1.40 7.84
CA ALA A 122 -13.19 2.74 7.25
C ALA A 122 -13.17 2.70 5.70
N LYS A 123 -12.47 1.71 5.11
CA LYS A 123 -12.45 1.51 3.66
C LYS A 123 -13.79 1.00 3.14
N TYR A 124 -14.42 0.07 3.85
CA TYR A 124 -15.72 -0.48 3.49
C TYR A 124 -16.81 0.60 3.44
N VAL A 125 -16.85 1.48 4.45
CA VAL A 125 -17.75 2.64 4.48
C VAL A 125 -17.49 3.57 3.30
N MET A 126 -16.22 3.85 2.98
CA MET A 126 -15.86 4.67 1.83
C MET A 126 -16.39 4.08 0.51
N TYR A 127 -16.24 2.77 0.29
CA TYR A 127 -16.72 2.13 -0.94
C TYR A 127 -18.25 2.04 -1.01
N ILE A 128 -18.91 1.79 0.12
CA ILE A 128 -20.38 1.83 0.22
C ILE A 128 -20.90 3.23 -0.12
N ARG A 129 -20.32 4.29 0.45
CA ARG A 129 -20.68 5.68 0.10
C ARG A 129 -20.53 5.95 -1.38
N GLN A 130 -19.36 5.64 -1.95
CA GLN A 130 -19.11 5.84 -3.38
C GLN A 130 -20.07 5.06 -4.28
N PHE A 131 -20.54 3.90 -3.83
CA PHE A 131 -21.50 3.08 -4.54
C PHE A 131 -22.89 3.72 -4.55
N PHE A 132 -23.40 4.15 -3.40
CA PHE A 132 -24.70 4.82 -3.33
C PHE A 132 -24.69 6.19 -4.02
N ASP A 133 -23.61 6.98 -3.88
CA ASP A 133 -23.41 8.22 -4.65
C ASP A 133 -23.44 7.97 -6.17
N TYR A 134 -22.92 6.83 -6.61
CA TYR A 134 -22.96 6.44 -8.03
C TYR A 134 -24.37 6.10 -8.48
N LEU A 135 -25.15 5.36 -7.66
CA LEU A 135 -26.54 5.03 -7.97
C LEU A 135 -27.41 6.28 -8.05
N ASP A 136 -27.25 7.24 -7.12
CA ASP A 136 -27.98 8.51 -7.16
C ASP A 136 -27.70 9.28 -8.45
N ARG A 137 -26.42 9.36 -8.85
CA ARG A 137 -26.01 10.11 -10.05
C ARG A 137 -26.40 9.43 -11.36
N THR A 138 -26.40 8.10 -11.43
CA THR A 138 -26.56 7.37 -12.70
C THR A 138 -27.92 6.72 -12.89
N LYS A 139 -28.64 6.44 -11.80
CA LYS A 139 -29.96 5.79 -11.83
C LYS A 139 -31.05 6.69 -11.25
N HIS A 140 -30.72 7.91 -10.80
CA HIS A 140 -31.67 8.87 -10.22
C HIS A 140 -32.52 8.25 -9.11
N TYR A 141 -31.89 7.48 -8.22
CA TYR A 141 -32.58 6.81 -7.11
C TYR A 141 -32.93 7.77 -5.97
N GLU A 142 -32.17 8.86 -5.82
CA GLU A 142 -32.40 9.90 -4.82
C GLU A 142 -32.53 9.32 -3.41
N PHE A 143 -31.55 8.52 -2.99
CA PHE A 143 -31.53 7.99 -1.65
C PHE A 143 -31.56 9.13 -0.62
N CYS A 144 -32.61 9.18 0.19
CA CYS A 144 -32.76 10.15 1.29
C CYS A 144 -31.89 9.81 2.51
N PHE A 145 -30.65 9.36 2.30
CA PHE A 145 -29.70 9.15 3.38
C PHE A 145 -28.30 9.59 2.98
N SER A 146 -27.58 10.15 3.96
CA SER A 146 -26.19 10.50 3.80
C SER A 146 -25.44 9.81 4.92
N LEU A 147 -24.62 8.81 4.59
CA LEU A 147 -23.81 8.06 5.57
C LEU A 147 -22.68 8.93 6.16
N LYS A 148 -22.90 10.22 6.38
CA LYS A 148 -21.97 11.14 7.03
C LYS A 148 -21.81 10.68 8.48
N ASN A 149 -20.59 10.72 9.00
CA ASN A 149 -20.31 10.51 10.43
C ASN A 149 -20.58 9.13 11.04
N ILE A 150 -20.52 8.03 10.28
CA ILE A 150 -20.40 6.69 10.92
C ILE A 150 -18.99 6.55 11.51
N ALA A 151 -18.83 7.01 12.75
CA ALA A 151 -17.59 6.96 13.49
C ALA A 151 -17.41 5.56 14.09
N PHE A 152 -16.77 4.65 13.35
CA PHE A 152 -16.32 3.36 13.87
C PHE A 152 -15.13 3.55 14.82
N ALA A 153 -15.38 4.06 16.03
CA ALA A 153 -14.43 4.34 17.11
C ALA A 153 -13.21 5.19 16.69
N LYS A 154 -12.93 6.28 17.42
CA LYS A 154 -11.70 7.07 17.22
C LYS A 154 -10.50 6.14 17.13
N HIS A 155 -9.76 6.23 16.02
CA HIS A 155 -8.45 5.61 15.93
C HIS A 155 -7.66 6.03 17.17
N LYS A 156 -7.26 5.06 18.02
CA LYS A 156 -5.99 5.26 18.73
C LYS A 156 -4.97 5.33 17.60
N ASP A 157 -4.45 6.51 17.34
CA ASP A 157 -3.37 6.73 16.38
C ASP A 157 -2.16 5.94 16.87
N ASN A 158 -2.12 4.65 16.52
CA ASN A 158 -0.98 3.81 16.78
C ASN A 158 0.12 4.33 15.85
N LEU A 159 1.09 5.00 16.46
CA LEU A 159 2.23 5.56 15.76
C LEU A 159 2.89 4.45 14.92
N PRO A 160 3.33 4.77 13.70
CA PRO A 160 4.00 3.79 12.86
C PRO A 160 5.19 3.19 13.61
N LYS A 161 5.26 1.85 13.61
CA LYS A 161 6.40 1.14 14.16
C LYS A 161 7.66 1.55 13.41
N HIS A 162 8.72 1.85 14.15
CA HIS A 162 10.04 2.19 13.65
C HIS A 162 11.11 1.66 14.63
N LEU A 163 12.34 1.48 14.14
CA LEU A 163 13.50 1.18 14.98
C LEU A 163 13.94 2.48 15.65
N ASN A 164 14.30 2.41 16.93
CA ASN A 164 15.00 3.50 17.59
C ASN A 164 16.41 3.68 16.98
N SER A 165 17.07 4.80 17.28
CA SER A 165 18.38 5.14 16.68
C SER A 165 19.47 4.09 16.97
N LYS A 166 19.45 3.46 18.15
CA LYS A 166 20.43 2.44 18.55
C LYS A 166 20.24 1.15 17.74
N ASP A 167 19.00 0.67 17.69
CA ASP A 167 18.61 -0.53 16.95
C ASP A 167 18.84 -0.34 15.45
N LEU A 168 18.48 0.81 14.89
CA LEU A 168 18.71 1.12 13.49
C LEU A 168 20.20 1.13 13.15
N LYS A 169 21.04 1.71 14.02
CA LYS A 169 22.50 1.70 13.86
C LYS A 169 23.04 0.27 13.88
N SER A 170 22.64 -0.54 14.86
CA SER A 170 23.07 -1.94 14.95
C SER A 170 22.67 -2.73 13.70
N PHE A 171 21.41 -2.58 13.27
CA PHE A 171 20.89 -3.25 12.08
C PHE A 171 21.67 -2.87 10.81
N ILE A 172 21.93 -1.58 10.58
CA ILE A 172 22.70 -1.11 9.41
C ILE A 172 24.13 -1.65 9.46
N TYR A 173 24.79 -1.58 10.62
CA TYR A 173 26.15 -2.06 10.79
C TYR A 173 26.26 -3.56 10.50
N THR A 174 25.37 -4.36 11.08
CA THR A 174 25.31 -5.81 10.80
C THR A 174 25.02 -6.06 9.33
N LEU A 175 24.09 -5.31 8.72
CA LEU A 175 23.71 -5.49 7.31
C LEU A 175 24.89 -5.22 6.37
N ILE A 176 25.62 -4.12 6.55
CA ILE A 176 26.78 -3.75 5.72
C ILE A 176 27.88 -4.82 5.80
N ASN A 177 28.17 -5.29 7.01
CA ASN A 177 29.22 -6.27 7.27
C ASN A 177 28.80 -7.73 7.01
N TYR A 178 27.52 -7.98 6.74
CA TYR A 178 27.00 -9.33 6.49
C TYR A 178 27.62 -9.94 5.22
N ARG A 179 28.28 -11.11 5.37
CA ARG A 179 28.82 -11.90 4.25
C ARG A 179 27.72 -12.72 3.59
N THR A 180 27.39 -12.38 2.35
CA THR A 180 26.32 -13.06 1.62
C THR A 180 26.79 -14.43 1.12
N ARG A 181 25.87 -15.41 1.09
CA ARG A 181 26.16 -16.79 0.64
C ARG A 181 25.38 -17.21 -0.60
N SER A 182 24.44 -16.38 -1.06
CA SER A 182 23.61 -16.71 -2.22
C SER A 182 23.20 -15.45 -2.97
N ASN A 183 22.87 -15.61 -4.26
CA ASN A 183 22.25 -14.56 -5.08
C ASN A 183 21.04 -13.90 -4.36
N TYR A 184 20.25 -14.71 -3.64
CA TYR A 184 19.10 -14.23 -2.87
C TYR A 184 19.49 -13.26 -1.76
N GLU A 185 20.55 -13.58 -1.01
CA GLU A 185 21.05 -12.72 0.07
C GLU A 185 21.70 -11.44 -0.48
N LYS A 186 22.49 -11.54 -1.56
CA LYS A 186 23.05 -10.37 -2.28
C LYS A 186 21.96 -9.39 -2.68
N ARG A 187 20.92 -9.90 -3.34
CA ARG A 187 19.75 -9.13 -3.76
C ARG A 187 19.08 -8.44 -2.57
N ASN A 188 18.77 -9.19 -1.53
CA ASN A 188 18.00 -8.68 -0.40
C ASN A 188 18.80 -7.67 0.42
N LYS A 189 20.11 -7.88 0.59
CA LYS A 189 21.02 -6.92 1.23
C LYS A 189 21.01 -5.59 0.48
N CYS A 190 21.19 -5.63 -0.84
CA CYS A 190 21.15 -4.43 -1.69
C CYS A 190 19.79 -3.71 -1.61
N ILE A 191 18.67 -4.46 -1.68
CA ILE A 191 17.32 -3.88 -1.53
C ILE A 191 17.14 -3.18 -0.17
N LEU A 192 17.58 -3.81 0.92
CA LEU A 192 17.44 -3.23 2.25
C LEU A 192 18.27 -1.96 2.41
N LEU A 193 19.52 -1.95 1.94
CA LEU A 193 20.37 -0.75 1.98
C LEU A 193 19.75 0.41 1.19
N LEU A 194 19.24 0.16 -0.01
CA LEU A 194 18.56 1.18 -0.81
C LEU A 194 17.33 1.77 -0.09
N ILE A 195 16.56 0.95 0.62
CA ILE A 195 15.38 1.40 1.37
C ILE A 195 15.78 2.18 2.63
N ILE A 196 16.74 1.66 3.39
CA ILE A 196 17.16 2.25 4.67
C ILE A 196 17.92 3.56 4.44
N LEU A 197 18.87 3.58 3.51
CA LEU A 197 19.75 4.73 3.27
C LEU A 197 19.09 5.79 2.37
N GLY A 198 18.32 5.37 1.37
CA GLY A 198 17.65 6.28 0.43
C GLY A 198 16.20 6.62 0.80
N GLY A 199 15.67 6.05 1.89
CA GLY A 199 14.28 6.21 2.30
C GLY A 199 13.28 5.72 1.24
N LEU A 200 13.64 4.76 0.39
CA LEU A 200 12.86 4.39 -0.80
C LEU A 200 11.61 3.55 -0.45
N ARG A 201 10.53 3.69 -1.23
CA ARG A 201 9.40 2.75 -1.15
C ARG A 201 9.78 1.43 -1.79
N LYS A 202 9.17 0.32 -1.33
CA LYS A 202 9.30 -1.00 -1.95
C LYS A 202 9.15 -0.91 -3.48
N SER A 203 8.04 -0.35 -3.96
CA SER A 203 7.78 -0.23 -5.40
C SER A 203 8.84 0.58 -6.15
N GLU A 204 9.43 1.59 -5.52
CA GLU A 204 10.48 2.42 -6.13
C GLU A 204 11.75 1.58 -6.35
N VAL A 205 12.21 0.85 -5.34
CA VAL A 205 13.39 -0.02 -5.45
C VAL A 205 13.19 -1.12 -6.48
N PHE A 206 12.05 -1.81 -6.44
CA PHE A 206 11.78 -2.89 -7.40
C PHE A 206 11.63 -2.40 -8.85
N ASN A 207 11.34 -1.11 -9.08
CA ASN A 207 11.21 -0.52 -10.40
C ASN A 207 12.44 0.31 -10.81
N LEU A 208 13.52 0.31 -10.02
CA LEU A 208 14.73 1.05 -10.32
C LEU A 208 15.44 0.47 -11.56
N GLU A 209 15.78 1.35 -12.50
CA GLU A 209 16.49 1.03 -13.74
C GLU A 209 17.99 1.30 -13.59
N LEU A 210 18.85 0.54 -14.27
CA LEU A 210 20.31 0.73 -14.17
C LEU A 210 20.73 2.12 -14.63
N ARG A 211 20.16 2.62 -15.73
CA ARG A 211 20.42 3.98 -16.26
C ARG A 211 20.05 5.12 -15.29
N ASN A 212 19.27 4.82 -14.25
CA ASN A 212 18.84 5.80 -13.26
C ASN A 212 19.76 5.83 -12.04
N ILE A 213 20.86 5.10 -12.05
CA ILE A 213 21.89 5.11 -11.00
C ILE A 213 23.12 5.79 -11.58
N VAL A 214 23.47 6.94 -11.04
CA VAL A 214 24.67 7.70 -11.43
C VAL A 214 25.59 7.80 -10.22
N LEU A 215 26.88 7.54 -10.41
CA LEU A 215 27.89 7.81 -9.40
C LEU A 215 28.45 9.22 -9.66
N GLU A 216 28.34 10.11 -8.67
CA GLU A 216 28.91 11.45 -8.71
C GLU A 216 29.76 11.68 -7.46
N LYS A 217 31.08 11.75 -7.64
CA LYS A 217 32.06 11.85 -6.54
C LYS A 217 31.83 10.75 -5.49
N GLU A 218 31.46 11.15 -4.27
CA GLU A 218 31.24 10.27 -3.11
C GLU A 218 29.78 9.81 -2.95
N HIS A 219 28.92 10.04 -3.94
CA HIS A 219 27.48 9.77 -3.82
C HIS A 219 26.92 9.01 -5.03
N TYR A 220 26.11 8.00 -4.75
CA TYR A 220 25.16 7.48 -5.71
C TYR A 220 23.92 8.36 -5.76
N ILE A 221 23.54 8.78 -6.96
CA ILE A 221 22.33 9.53 -7.27
C ILE A 221 21.35 8.58 -7.94
N LEU A 222 20.21 8.37 -7.28
CA LEU A 222 19.14 7.51 -7.74
C LEU A 222 17.98 8.34 -8.28
N LEU A 223 17.71 8.25 -9.58
CA LEU A 223 16.56 8.89 -10.21
C LEU A 223 15.31 8.00 -10.07
N ILE A 224 14.39 8.44 -9.21
CA ILE A 224 13.19 7.68 -8.85
C ILE A 224 11.97 8.28 -9.54
N LYS A 225 11.28 7.45 -10.31
CA LYS A 225 10.04 7.81 -11.01
C LYS A 225 8.83 7.53 -10.13
N GLY A 226 8.10 8.58 -9.77
CA GLY A 226 6.87 8.54 -8.97
C GLY A 226 5.60 8.44 -9.81
N LYS A 227 4.44 8.56 -9.14
CA LYS A 227 3.13 8.64 -9.81
C LYS A 227 3.06 9.93 -10.65
N ASN A 228 2.45 9.86 -11.83
CA ASN A 228 2.34 10.94 -12.81
C ASN A 228 3.67 11.42 -13.40
N ASN A 229 4.64 10.52 -13.56
CA ASN A 229 5.94 10.80 -14.17
C ASN A 229 6.78 11.87 -13.45
N LYS A 230 6.42 12.22 -12.19
CA LYS A 230 7.26 13.10 -11.37
C LYS A 230 8.52 12.37 -10.94
N GLU A 231 9.67 13.01 -11.10
CA GLU A 231 10.96 12.43 -10.77
C GLU A 231 11.55 13.07 -9.51
N ARG A 232 12.36 12.29 -8.78
CA ARG A 232 13.17 12.80 -7.67
C ARG A 232 14.54 12.14 -7.65
N LYS A 233 15.52 12.83 -7.09
CA LYS A 233 16.84 12.26 -6.80
C LYS A 233 16.89 11.83 -5.34
N ALA A 234 17.45 10.66 -5.07
CA ALA A 234 17.90 10.26 -3.74
C ALA A 234 19.41 10.10 -3.76
N PHE A 235 20.07 10.54 -2.69
CA PHE A 235 21.52 10.51 -2.56
C PHE A 235 21.90 9.49 -1.51
N ILE A 236 22.84 8.61 -1.82
CA ILE A 236 23.38 7.61 -0.89
C ILE A 236 24.90 7.67 -0.97
N LYS A 237 25.58 7.74 0.17
CA LYS A 237 27.05 7.72 0.20
C LYS A 237 27.59 6.44 -0.42
N ARG A 238 28.62 6.58 -1.27
CA ARG A 238 29.27 5.49 -2.00
C ARG A 238 29.73 4.37 -1.06
N GLU A 239 30.45 4.73 0.00
CA GLU A 239 31.01 3.81 1.02
C GLU A 239 29.98 2.84 1.61
N MET A 240 28.72 3.25 1.71
CA MET A 240 27.66 2.47 2.36
C MET A 240 26.95 1.49 1.42
N LEU A 241 27.05 1.70 0.10
CA LEU A 241 26.25 0.98 -0.90
C LEU A 241 27.10 0.20 -1.91
N GLU A 242 28.24 0.75 -2.34
CA GLU A 242 29.04 0.29 -3.49
C GLU A 242 29.30 -1.22 -3.45
N LYS A 243 29.94 -1.70 -2.38
CA LYS A 243 30.26 -3.13 -2.21
C LYS A 243 29.03 -4.03 -2.39
N SER A 244 27.88 -3.63 -1.86
CA SER A 244 26.66 -4.44 -1.93
C SER A 244 25.95 -4.33 -3.27
N LEU A 245 26.08 -3.18 -3.94
CA LEU A 245 25.56 -2.96 -5.27
C LEU A 245 26.37 -3.76 -6.29
N ASP A 246 27.69 -3.68 -6.24
CA ASP A 246 28.59 -4.40 -7.15
C ASP A 246 28.48 -5.92 -6.99
N GLU A 247 28.43 -6.40 -5.75
CA GLU A 247 28.22 -7.83 -5.46
C GLU A 247 26.91 -8.35 -6.07
N TRP A 248 25.85 -7.53 -6.07
CA TRP A 248 24.58 -7.88 -6.72
C TRP A 248 24.64 -7.76 -8.24
N LEU A 249 25.20 -6.68 -8.77
CA LEU A 249 25.25 -6.40 -10.20
C LEU A 249 26.14 -7.40 -10.95
N GLY A 250 27.25 -7.80 -10.34
CA GLY A 250 28.19 -8.80 -10.85
C GLY A 250 27.80 -10.26 -10.60
N ASP A 251 26.66 -10.54 -9.98
CA ASP A 251 26.23 -11.92 -9.74
C ASP A 251 25.86 -12.64 -11.05
N SER A 252 26.48 -13.80 -11.30
CA SER A 252 26.31 -14.56 -12.54
C SER A 252 24.86 -14.97 -12.82
N LYS A 253 24.09 -15.33 -11.79
CA LYS A 253 22.66 -15.68 -11.94
C LYS A 253 21.80 -14.45 -12.28
N ARG A 254 22.21 -13.26 -11.84
CA ARG A 254 21.56 -12.02 -12.24
C ARG A 254 21.88 -11.75 -13.72
N LEU A 255 23.15 -11.80 -14.10
CA LEU A 255 23.58 -11.53 -15.48
C LEU A 255 22.90 -12.47 -16.49
N SER A 256 22.72 -13.74 -16.15
CA SER A 256 22.05 -14.71 -17.03
C SER A 256 20.52 -14.59 -17.08
N SER A 257 19.88 -14.04 -16.04
CA SER A 257 18.41 -14.04 -15.91
C SER A 257 17.75 -12.69 -16.19
N PHE A 258 18.51 -11.61 -16.38
CA PHE A 258 17.98 -10.25 -16.44
C PHE A 258 18.38 -9.59 -17.76
N ASN A 259 17.41 -9.10 -18.53
CA ASN A 259 17.64 -8.38 -19.80
C ASN A 259 18.26 -6.96 -19.62
N GLY A 260 19.07 -6.75 -18.58
CA GLY A 260 19.87 -5.54 -18.38
C GLY A 260 19.13 -4.25 -17.98
N ARG A 261 17.82 -4.09 -18.23
CA ARG A 261 17.15 -2.80 -17.96
C ARG A 261 16.99 -2.45 -16.48
N PHE A 262 16.55 -3.40 -15.67
CA PHE A 262 16.18 -3.17 -14.26
C PHE A 262 17.24 -3.73 -13.31
N VAL A 263 17.36 -3.11 -12.13
CA VAL A 263 18.27 -3.58 -11.07
C VAL A 263 17.79 -4.92 -10.50
N PHE A 264 16.47 -5.06 -10.28
CA PHE A 264 15.87 -6.20 -9.55
C PHE A 264 14.75 -6.96 -10.30
N LYS A 265 14.51 -6.68 -11.60
CA LYS A 265 13.53 -7.42 -12.42
C LYS A 265 14.14 -8.19 -13.59
N LYS A 266 13.74 -9.46 -13.74
CA LYS A 266 14.16 -10.42 -14.78
C LYS A 266 13.57 -10.17 -16.20
N SER A 267 13.39 -8.92 -16.65
CA SER A 267 12.53 -8.55 -17.81
C SER A 267 11.03 -8.48 -17.48
N LEU A 268 10.22 -7.84 -18.34
CA LEU A 268 8.86 -7.28 -18.14
C LEU A 268 7.78 -8.24 -17.57
N SER A 269 8.11 -9.50 -17.29
CA SER A 269 7.26 -10.43 -16.56
C SER A 269 6.98 -9.93 -15.14
N ASN A 270 5.86 -9.23 -15.00
CA ASN A 270 5.28 -8.72 -13.76
C ASN A 270 4.93 -9.84 -12.73
N TYR A 271 5.27 -11.09 -13.00
CA TYR A 271 5.03 -12.25 -12.14
C TYR A 271 5.97 -12.31 -10.92
N THR A 272 7.20 -11.80 -11.04
CA THR A 272 8.23 -11.93 -9.98
C THR A 272 8.01 -11.05 -8.75
N GLN A 273 7.06 -10.10 -8.80
CA GLN A 273 6.77 -9.20 -7.66
C GLN A 273 6.00 -9.85 -6.50
N LYS A 274 5.31 -10.97 -6.73
CA LYS A 274 4.36 -11.51 -5.73
C LYS A 274 5.01 -12.18 -4.52
N HIS A 275 6.26 -12.69 -4.61
CA HIS A 275 6.87 -13.47 -3.51
C HIS A 275 8.39 -13.26 -3.30
N CYS A 276 8.89 -12.02 -3.37
CA CYS A 276 10.21 -11.75 -2.74
C CYS A 276 10.03 -11.68 -1.22
N SER A 277 10.18 -12.83 -0.55
CA SER A 277 10.05 -12.96 0.91
C SER A 277 11.27 -12.41 1.66
N ILE A 278 11.48 -11.09 1.61
CA ILE A 278 12.59 -10.43 2.32
C ILE A 278 12.49 -10.59 3.84
N SER A 279 11.31 -10.92 4.35
CA SER A 279 11.02 -11.10 5.78
C SER A 279 11.99 -12.05 6.48
N ASN A 280 12.31 -13.21 5.88
CA ASN A 280 13.23 -14.18 6.50
C ASN A 280 14.67 -13.63 6.58
N PHE A 281 15.10 -12.90 5.56
CA PHE A 281 16.41 -12.25 5.57
C PHE A 281 16.46 -11.13 6.61
N VAL A 282 15.40 -10.35 6.73
CA VAL A 282 15.27 -9.31 7.77
C VAL A 282 15.34 -9.92 9.18
N LEU A 283 14.62 -11.02 9.42
CA LEU A 283 14.69 -11.75 10.70
C LEU A 283 16.12 -12.22 11.00
N LYS A 284 16.80 -12.77 10.01
CA LYS A 284 18.20 -13.20 10.14
C LYS A 284 19.11 -12.03 10.55
N ILE A 285 18.98 -10.88 9.88
CA ILE A 285 19.79 -9.69 10.22
C ILE A 285 19.43 -9.16 11.61
N PHE A 286 18.15 -9.15 12.00
CA PHE A 286 17.73 -8.79 13.36
C PHE A 286 18.42 -9.63 14.43
N MET A 287 18.40 -10.96 14.28
CA MET A 287 19.07 -11.87 15.21
C MET A 287 20.58 -11.61 15.27
N LEU A 288 21.22 -11.41 14.12
CA LEU A 288 22.66 -11.12 14.04
C LEU A 288 23.03 -9.73 14.59
N SER A 289 22.08 -8.80 14.66
CA SER A 289 22.30 -7.45 15.20
C SER A 289 22.09 -7.34 16.70
N GLY A 290 21.75 -8.44 17.39
CA GLY A 290 21.53 -8.44 18.84
C GLY A 290 20.36 -7.57 19.31
N ILE A 291 19.42 -7.25 18.41
CA ILE A 291 18.25 -6.43 18.74
C ILE A 291 17.23 -7.32 19.44
N GLU A 292 17.07 -7.14 20.75
CA GLU A 292 16.04 -7.81 21.52
C GLU A 292 14.63 -7.35 21.11
N ASN A 293 13.63 -8.21 21.30
CA ASN A 293 12.23 -7.91 21.01
C ASN A 293 11.91 -7.47 19.55
N PHE A 294 12.77 -7.78 18.57
CA PHE A 294 12.56 -7.41 17.15
C PHE A 294 11.18 -7.83 16.59
N LYS A 295 10.56 -8.88 17.16
CA LYS A 295 9.20 -9.33 16.81
C LYS A 295 8.16 -8.21 16.96
N GLN A 296 8.36 -7.28 17.88
CA GLN A 296 7.46 -6.15 18.10
C GLN A 296 7.47 -5.16 16.94
N TYR A 297 8.62 -4.98 16.26
CA TYR A 297 8.74 -4.06 15.12
C TYR A 297 8.09 -4.61 13.85
N GLY A 298 8.20 -5.93 13.64
CA GLY A 298 7.82 -6.62 12.41
C GLY A 298 8.93 -6.63 11.37
N THR A 299 8.66 -7.21 10.20
CA THR A 299 9.68 -7.51 9.18
C THR A 299 9.41 -6.85 7.83
N GLY A 300 8.38 -6.00 7.76
CA GLY A 300 7.96 -5.33 6.54
C GLY A 300 8.90 -4.19 6.17
N LEU A 301 9.17 -4.00 4.87
CA LEU A 301 10.07 -2.95 4.38
C LEU A 301 9.67 -1.52 4.74
N HIS A 302 8.38 -1.28 5.01
CA HIS A 302 7.90 0.02 5.45
C HIS A 302 8.44 0.41 6.83
N LEU A 303 8.77 -0.57 7.69
CA LEU A 303 9.42 -0.34 8.98
C LEU A 303 10.71 0.48 8.82
N PHE A 304 11.58 0.05 7.90
CA PHE A 304 12.85 0.71 7.63
C PHE A 304 12.67 2.12 7.06
N ARG A 305 11.66 2.32 6.23
CA ARG A 305 11.33 3.65 5.70
C ARG A 305 10.81 4.58 6.81
N HIS A 306 9.97 4.10 7.72
CA HIS A 306 9.55 4.87 8.89
C HIS A 306 10.75 5.18 9.80
N SER A 307 11.67 4.23 9.97
CA SER A 307 12.90 4.43 10.77
C SER A 307 13.82 5.49 10.15
N PHE A 308 13.97 5.49 8.83
CA PHE A 308 14.66 6.56 8.10
C PHE A 308 13.99 7.92 8.34
N ALA A 309 12.66 7.98 8.21
CA ALA A 309 11.91 9.22 8.43
C ALA A 309 12.10 9.79 9.83
N THR A 310 11.94 8.95 10.86
CA THR A 310 12.13 9.34 12.25
C THR A 310 13.56 9.81 12.50
N LEU A 311 14.57 9.11 11.97
CA LEU A 311 15.97 9.50 12.13
C LEU A 311 16.27 10.85 11.47
N VAL A 312 15.82 11.05 10.23
CA VAL A 312 16.03 12.31 9.50
C VAL A 312 15.39 13.46 10.25
N TYR A 313 14.14 13.32 10.68
CA TYR A 313 13.44 14.36 11.44
C TYR A 313 14.11 14.63 12.79
N ALA A 314 14.51 13.59 13.53
CA ALA A 314 15.19 13.74 14.81
C ALA A 314 16.53 14.50 14.68
N LYS A 315 17.20 14.39 13.54
CA LYS A 315 18.48 15.07 13.26
C LYS A 315 18.34 16.44 12.63
N SER A 316 17.41 16.64 11.70
CA SER A 316 17.25 17.93 11.01
C SER A 316 16.28 18.88 11.72
N ARG A 317 15.33 18.34 12.51
CA ARG A 317 14.15 19.05 13.04
C ARG A 317 13.36 19.81 11.96
N ASP A 318 13.51 19.42 10.70
CA ASP A 318 12.86 20.04 9.55
C ASP A 318 11.89 19.05 8.90
N ILE A 319 10.59 19.30 9.10
CA ILE A 319 9.52 18.50 8.51
C ILE A 319 9.45 18.65 6.98
N VAL A 320 9.84 19.80 6.43
CA VAL A 320 9.85 20.05 4.98
C VAL A 320 10.96 19.23 4.33
N LEU A 321 12.17 19.26 4.88
CA LEU A 321 13.28 18.40 4.46
C LEU A 321 12.90 16.93 4.58
N THR A 322 12.33 16.51 5.71
CA THR A 322 11.86 15.12 5.92
C THR A 322 10.83 14.72 4.87
N SER A 323 9.85 15.60 4.59
CA SER A 323 8.81 15.36 3.60
C SER A 323 9.37 15.26 2.18
N ARG A 324 10.36 16.10 1.84
CA ARG A 324 11.08 16.06 0.56
C ARG A 324 11.88 14.76 0.41
N ALA A 325 12.63 14.36 1.44
CA ALA A 325 13.42 13.12 1.45
C ALA A 325 12.54 11.88 1.27
N LEU A 326 11.34 11.87 1.87
CA LEU A 326 10.37 10.78 1.74
C LEU A 326 9.50 10.90 0.49
N TRP A 327 9.43 12.04 -0.16
CA TRP A 327 8.51 12.30 -1.26
C TRP A 327 7.05 12.08 -0.88
N HIS A 328 6.63 12.81 0.14
CA HIS A 328 5.24 12.86 0.59
C HIS A 328 4.48 13.94 -0.18
N GLN A 329 3.30 13.59 -0.71
CA GLN A 329 2.44 14.54 -1.45
C GLN A 329 1.81 15.59 -0.52
N SER A 330 1.73 15.29 0.78
CA SER A 330 1.20 16.20 1.78
C SER A 330 2.06 16.15 3.05
N LEU A 331 2.28 17.32 3.65
CA LEU A 331 2.97 17.43 4.94
C LEU A 331 2.21 16.69 6.06
N SER A 332 0.89 16.54 5.95
CA SER A 332 0.06 15.77 6.88
C SER A 332 0.55 14.33 7.06
N SER A 333 1.06 13.72 5.99
CA SER A 333 1.63 12.36 6.07
C SER A 333 3.02 12.30 6.73
N THR A 334 3.68 13.45 6.89
CA THR A 334 4.98 13.59 7.57
C THR A 334 4.79 14.02 9.04
N LYS A 335 3.66 14.65 9.38
CA LYS A 335 3.32 15.05 10.76
C LYS A 335 3.37 13.89 11.75
N ILE A 336 3.10 12.67 11.28
CA ILE A 336 3.16 11.45 12.10
C ILE A 336 4.53 11.19 12.74
N TYR A 337 5.60 11.83 12.26
CA TYR A 337 6.95 11.72 12.84
C TYR A 337 7.29 12.85 13.81
N ILE A 338 6.43 13.87 13.93
CA ILE A 338 6.50 14.89 14.97
C ILE A 338 5.95 14.22 16.25
N HIS A 339 6.81 13.43 16.89
CA HIS A 339 6.59 13.01 18.26
C HIS A 339 7.26 14.03 19.17
N THR A 340 6.73 14.23 20.38
CA THR A 340 7.30 15.02 21.48
C THR A 340 6.95 16.52 21.58
N ALA A 341 5.66 16.85 21.68
CA ALA A 341 5.19 18.16 22.18
C ALA A 341 5.89 18.62 23.49
N GLN A 342 6.24 17.67 24.36
CA GLN A 342 6.82 17.96 25.68
C GLN A 342 8.31 18.38 25.63
N GLU A 343 9.10 17.84 24.69
CA GLU A 343 10.50 18.27 24.50
C GLU A 343 10.57 19.64 23.81
N TYR A 344 9.60 19.95 22.94
CA TYR A 344 9.50 21.25 22.29
C TYR A 344 9.22 22.38 23.28
N ASN A 345 8.35 22.17 24.27
CA ASN A 345 8.04 23.20 25.26
C ASN A 345 9.27 23.59 26.09
N LYS A 346 10.15 22.62 26.43
CA LYS A 346 11.42 22.91 27.11
C LYS A 346 12.39 23.67 26.22
N GLN A 347 12.47 23.35 24.92
CA GLN A 347 13.28 24.12 23.97
C GLN A 347 12.77 25.56 23.83
N VAL A 348 11.46 25.77 23.77
CA VAL A 348 10.86 27.10 23.70
C VAL A 348 11.23 27.94 24.92
N ALA A 349 11.21 27.36 26.13
CA ALA A 349 11.65 28.05 27.33
C ALA A 349 13.14 28.47 27.22
N SER A 350 14.01 27.57 26.77
CA SER A 350 15.45 27.84 26.62
C SER A 350 15.82 28.87 25.53
N ILE A 351 14.88 29.22 24.63
CA ILE A 351 15.12 30.29 23.65
C ILE A 351 15.28 31.64 24.35
N PHE A 352 14.46 31.89 25.37
CA PHE A 352 14.52 33.14 26.12
C PHE A 352 15.72 33.20 27.07
N ASP A 353 16.19 32.05 27.57
CA ASP A 353 17.43 31.99 28.35
C ASP A 353 18.63 32.49 27.53
N ASN A 354 18.73 32.08 26.26
CA ASN A 354 19.79 32.54 25.34
C ASN A 354 19.62 33.99 24.87
N LEU A 355 18.39 34.52 24.90
CA LEU A 355 18.11 35.91 24.54
C LEU A 355 18.52 36.89 25.65
N LEU A 356 18.47 36.43 26.91
CA LEU A 356 18.77 37.24 28.10
C LEU A 356 20.22 37.11 28.57
N SER A 357 20.99 36.20 27.96
CA SER A 357 22.39 35.91 28.32
C SER A 357 23.42 36.35 27.27
N GLY A 358 22.98 37.05 26.22
CA GLY A 358 23.83 37.79 25.28
C GLY A 358 23.45 39.27 25.30
#